data_AF-A0A8H7YQ06-F1
#
_entry.id   AF-A0A8H7YQ06-F1
#
_cell.length_a   1.000
_cell.length_b   1.000
_cell.length_c   1.000
_cell.angle_alpha   90.00
_cell.angle_beta   90.00
_cell.angle_gamma   90.00
#
_symmetry.space_group_name_H-M   'P 1'
#
loop_
_entity.id
_entity.type
_entity.pdbx_description
1 polymer ?
#
loop_
_entity_poly.entity_id
_entity_poly.type
_entity_poly.pdbx_seq_one_letter_code
_entity_poly.pdbx_strand_id
1 'polypeptide(L)'
;MRLSTLLTCSTLGVGLSIAQGSRFPNNVQSTDNPPNVTYTAYLQNRTDTNLRGNVSITSGPDGEGVFIFAAFWGFPNETEQGPFPWHVHAKPVNASGNCLSTGPHLSPTQRADSPPCDRTDLGSCQSGDLSGKYGDIGGVINGSLWTSKFYDPYLSTNPNSTSFVGNRSIVVHLYNGTRINCGNFTLDPNGTMALPPGFTLQLPGGRSSSGASRVGAVALGVILASIIALLL
;
A
#
# COMPACT_ATOMS: atom_id res chain seq x y z
N MET A 1 17.18 37.36 63.66
CA MET A 1 17.89 37.62 62.39
C MET A 1 18.12 36.29 61.69
N ARG A 2 17.55 36.15 60.47
CA ARG A 2 17.90 35.25 59.35
C ARG A 2 17.93 33.73 59.65
N LEU A 3 17.17 32.88 58.97
CA LEU A 3 17.39 32.30 57.62
C LEU A 3 16.29 31.20 57.50
N SER A 4 15.69 30.76 56.38
CA SER A 4 16.13 30.66 54.99
C SER A 4 14.89 30.47 54.11
N THR A 5 14.85 31.17 52.99
CA THR A 5 13.82 31.11 51.96
C THR A 5 13.94 29.81 51.15
N LEU A 6 12.86 29.03 51.03
CA LEU A 6 12.79 27.87 50.14
C LEU A 6 12.56 28.37 48.70
N LEU A 7 13.56 28.18 47.84
CA LEU A 7 13.52 28.52 46.42
C LEU A 7 12.98 27.31 45.65
N THR A 8 11.74 27.38 45.16
CA THR A 8 11.13 26.35 44.31
C THR A 8 11.66 26.47 42.88
N CYS A 9 12.49 25.51 42.48
CA CYS A 9 13.02 25.42 41.11
C CYS A 9 11.99 24.71 40.22
N SER A 10 11.20 25.48 39.48
CA SER A 10 10.29 24.95 38.46
C SER A 10 11.07 24.78 37.15
N THR A 11 11.54 23.57 36.86
CA THR A 11 12.14 23.26 35.56
C THR A 11 11.04 22.94 34.56
N LEU A 12 10.79 23.86 33.63
CA LEU A 12 10.03 23.57 32.42
C LEU A 12 10.87 22.61 31.56
N GLY A 13 10.54 21.32 31.62
CA GLY A 13 11.06 20.33 30.69
C GLY A 13 10.48 20.59 29.30
N VAL A 14 11.27 21.20 28.42
CA VAL A 14 10.99 21.21 26.98
C VAL A 14 11.21 19.78 26.48
N GLY A 15 10.11 19.03 26.32
CA GLY A 15 10.14 17.72 25.71
C GLY A 15 10.58 17.84 24.25
N LEU A 16 11.85 17.52 23.96
CA LEU A 16 12.27 17.23 22.60
C LEU A 16 11.59 15.93 22.18
N SER A 17 10.51 16.06 21.39
CA SER A 17 9.96 14.94 20.63
C SER A 17 10.99 14.55 19.57
N ILE A 18 11.87 13.61 19.90
CA ILE A 18 12.72 12.96 18.91
C ILE A 18 11.76 12.14 18.03
N ALA A 19 11.55 12.60 16.79
CA ALA A 19 10.92 11.77 15.77
C ALA A 19 11.79 10.51 15.62
N GLN A 20 11.35 9.39 16.19
CA GLN A 20 12.00 8.11 16.00
C GLN A 20 11.79 7.72 14.54
N GLY A 21 12.78 8.01 13.68
CA GLY A 21 12.83 7.43 12.34
C GLY A 21 12.65 5.91 12.44
N SER A 22 11.97 5.34 11.46
CA SER A 22 11.72 3.89 11.37
C SER A 22 13.04 3.14 11.59
N ARG A 23 13.09 2.27 12.61
CA ARG A 23 14.27 1.45 12.94
C ARG A 23 14.58 0.38 11.87
N PHE A 24 13.78 0.32 10.81
CA PHE A 24 13.84 -0.67 9.75
C PHE A 24 14.11 0.02 8.41
N PRO A 25 14.84 -0.61 7.49
CA PRO A 25 15.00 -0.11 6.13
C PRO A 25 13.63 0.09 5.45
N ASN A 26 13.54 1.09 4.58
CA ASN A 26 12.37 1.28 3.72
C ASN A 26 12.27 0.16 2.67
N ASN A 27 11.05 -0.14 2.25
CA ASN A 27 10.81 -1.04 1.13
C ASN A 27 11.47 -0.51 -0.14
N VAL A 28 12.02 -1.44 -0.91
CA VAL A 28 12.51 -1.17 -2.25
C VAL A 28 11.31 -1.17 -3.20
N GLN A 29 11.22 -0.16 -4.05
CA GLN A 29 10.20 -0.13 -5.10
C GLN A 29 10.41 -1.32 -6.04
N SER A 30 9.31 -1.92 -6.46
CA SER A 30 9.26 -3.09 -7.32
C SER A 30 9.58 -2.67 -8.75
N THR A 31 10.64 -3.24 -9.32
CA THR A 31 11.07 -3.03 -10.71
C THR A 31 11.19 -4.35 -11.46
N ASP A 32 11.37 -4.26 -12.78
CA ASP A 32 11.61 -5.40 -13.67
C ASP A 32 10.50 -6.46 -13.60
N ASN A 33 9.27 -6.01 -13.31
CA ASN A 33 8.09 -6.86 -13.38
C ASN A 33 7.85 -7.29 -14.84
N PRO A 34 7.70 -8.59 -15.12
CA PRO A 34 7.47 -9.06 -16.49
C PRO A 34 6.16 -8.47 -17.05
N PRO A 35 6.15 -8.00 -18.31
CA PRO A 35 4.98 -7.35 -18.88
C PRO A 35 3.80 -8.32 -18.95
N ASN A 36 2.59 -7.81 -18.69
CA ASN A 36 1.32 -8.55 -18.81
C ASN A 36 1.21 -9.82 -17.94
N VAL A 37 1.99 -9.92 -16.86
CA VAL A 37 1.86 -11.02 -15.90
C VAL A 37 0.87 -10.66 -14.80
N THR A 38 -0.03 -11.60 -14.50
CA THR A 38 -0.97 -11.52 -13.38
C THR A 38 -0.87 -12.75 -12.51
N TYR A 39 -0.91 -12.55 -11.19
CA TYR A 39 -1.11 -13.60 -10.21
C TYR A 39 -2.45 -13.41 -9.52
N THR A 40 -3.26 -14.47 -9.49
CA THR A 40 -4.58 -14.47 -8.87
C THR A 40 -4.61 -15.44 -7.69
N ALA A 41 -5.15 -14.98 -6.57
CA ALA A 41 -5.45 -15.80 -5.40
C ALA A 41 -6.96 -15.84 -5.16
N TYR A 42 -7.50 -17.04 -4.95
CA TYR A 42 -8.88 -17.25 -4.52
C TYR A 42 -8.89 -17.68 -3.06
N LEU A 43 -9.75 -17.07 -2.25
CA LEU A 43 -9.99 -17.53 -0.89
C LEU A 43 -10.60 -18.93 -0.92
N GLN A 44 -10.19 -19.79 0.00
CA GLN A 44 -10.60 -21.18 0.02
C GLN A 44 -12.11 -21.35 0.22
N ASN A 45 -12.66 -22.44 -0.34
CA ASN A 45 -14.01 -22.88 -0.02
C ASN A 45 -14.01 -23.65 1.31
N ARG A 46 -14.20 -22.92 2.41
CA ARG A 46 -14.19 -23.49 3.77
C ARG A 46 -15.59 -23.57 4.36
N THR A 47 -15.83 -24.55 5.22
CA THR A 47 -17.13 -24.74 5.88
C THR A 47 -17.30 -23.94 7.18
N ASP A 48 -16.20 -23.42 7.74
CA ASP A 48 -16.17 -22.67 9.00
C ASP A 48 -16.31 -21.15 8.83
N THR A 49 -16.42 -20.68 7.58
CA THR A 49 -16.65 -19.27 7.26
C THR A 49 -17.37 -19.11 5.92
N ASN A 50 -18.19 -18.07 5.80
CA ASN A 50 -18.82 -17.68 4.53
C ASN A 50 -17.95 -16.74 3.70
N LEU A 51 -16.81 -16.26 4.24
CA LEU A 51 -15.95 -15.30 3.56
C LEU A 51 -15.36 -15.95 2.30
N ARG A 52 -15.58 -15.32 1.15
CA ARG A 52 -15.06 -15.70 -0.16
C ARG A 52 -14.51 -14.47 -0.87
N GLY A 53 -13.72 -14.71 -1.91
CA GLY A 53 -13.15 -13.62 -2.68
C GLY A 53 -11.97 -14.02 -3.51
N ASN A 54 -11.46 -13.05 -4.26
CA ASN A 54 -10.24 -13.16 -5.02
C ASN A 54 -9.46 -11.85 -5.04
N VAL A 55 -8.15 -11.96 -5.22
CA VAL A 55 -7.25 -10.85 -5.45
C VAL A 55 -6.42 -11.14 -6.68
N SER A 56 -6.44 -10.22 -7.64
CA SER A 56 -5.58 -10.25 -8.83
C SER A 56 -4.51 -9.17 -8.69
N ILE A 57 -3.25 -9.56 -8.89
CA ILE A 57 -2.08 -8.67 -8.87
C ILE A 57 -1.42 -8.72 -10.24
N THR A 58 -1.52 -7.63 -10.98
CA THR A 58 -1.03 -7.50 -12.36
C THR A 58 0.16 -6.56 -12.38
N SER A 59 1.16 -6.87 -13.21
CA SER A 59 2.35 -6.05 -13.40
C SER A 59 1.97 -4.62 -13.85
N GLY A 60 2.60 -3.62 -13.24
CA GLY A 60 2.39 -2.21 -13.61
C GLY A 60 3.11 -1.82 -14.92
N PRO A 61 2.89 -0.57 -15.38
CA PRO A 61 3.55 -0.04 -16.57
C PRO A 61 5.07 0.01 -16.37
N ASP A 62 5.83 -0.10 -17.47
CA ASP A 62 7.29 -0.02 -17.49
C ASP A 62 8.02 -1.00 -16.54
N GLY A 63 7.33 -2.06 -16.09
CA GLY A 63 7.87 -3.03 -15.14
C GLY A 63 7.90 -2.51 -13.70
N GLU A 64 7.26 -1.39 -13.39
CA GLU A 64 7.22 -0.81 -12.05
C GLU A 64 5.93 -1.14 -11.32
N GLY A 65 6.07 -1.57 -10.05
CA GLY A 65 4.95 -1.87 -9.17
C GLY A 65 3.93 -2.86 -9.73
N VAL A 66 2.75 -2.86 -9.12
CA VAL A 66 1.64 -3.72 -9.51
C VAL A 66 0.31 -2.99 -9.36
N PHE A 67 -0.65 -3.36 -10.20
CA PHE A 67 -2.05 -3.05 -9.97
C PHE A 67 -2.73 -4.19 -9.24
N ILE A 68 -3.54 -3.83 -8.26
CA ILE A 68 -4.29 -4.78 -7.44
C ILE A 68 -5.77 -4.56 -7.70
N PHE A 69 -6.49 -5.64 -7.96
CA PHE A 69 -7.94 -5.71 -7.87
C PHE A 69 -8.31 -6.76 -6.83
N ALA A 70 -9.12 -6.38 -5.86
CA ALA A 70 -9.60 -7.26 -4.80
C ALA A 70 -11.12 -7.25 -4.78
N ALA A 71 -11.74 -8.42 -4.65
CA ALA A 71 -13.17 -8.61 -4.51
C ALA A 71 -13.45 -9.65 -3.43
N PHE A 72 -14.21 -9.28 -2.40
CA PHE A 72 -14.52 -10.12 -1.25
C PHE A 72 -15.99 -10.01 -0.87
N TRP A 73 -16.59 -11.08 -0.35
CA TRP A 73 -17.99 -11.10 0.08
C TRP A 73 -18.21 -12.20 1.14
N GLY A 74 -19.39 -12.20 1.76
CA GLY A 74 -19.72 -13.18 2.81
C GLY A 74 -19.00 -12.90 4.13
N PHE A 75 -18.72 -11.63 4.40
CA PHE A 75 -18.09 -11.19 5.64
C PHE A 75 -18.92 -11.56 6.88
N PRO A 76 -18.27 -11.87 8.01
CA PRO A 76 -18.91 -11.87 9.31
C PRO A 76 -19.49 -10.49 9.68
N ASN A 77 -20.19 -10.40 10.82
CA ASN A 77 -20.73 -9.13 11.30
C ASN A 77 -19.60 -8.12 11.52
N GLU A 78 -19.59 -7.04 10.74
CA GLU A 78 -18.54 -6.02 10.79
C GLU A 78 -18.49 -5.28 12.14
N THR A 79 -19.63 -4.99 12.75
CA THR A 79 -19.69 -4.28 14.04
C THR A 79 -19.08 -5.10 15.19
N GLU A 80 -19.14 -6.43 15.09
CA GLU A 80 -18.59 -7.33 16.10
C GLU A 80 -17.17 -7.80 15.80
N GLN A 81 -16.81 -7.92 14.52
CA GLN A 81 -15.62 -8.64 14.07
C GLN A 81 -14.75 -7.90 13.05
N GLY A 82 -15.22 -6.77 12.55
CA GLY A 82 -14.51 -5.89 11.62
C GLY A 82 -14.00 -4.60 12.26
N PRO A 83 -13.51 -3.64 11.46
CA PRO A 83 -13.21 -3.81 10.03
C PRO A 83 -12.14 -4.89 9.82
N PHE A 84 -12.07 -5.47 8.62
CA PHE A 84 -11.32 -6.71 8.37
C PHE A 84 -9.95 -6.40 7.75
N PRO A 85 -8.84 -6.63 8.47
CA PRO A 85 -7.51 -6.43 7.91
C PRO A 85 -7.18 -7.47 6.85
N TRP A 86 -6.36 -7.12 5.87
CA TRP A 86 -5.98 -8.03 4.80
C TRP A 86 -4.57 -7.77 4.29
N HIS A 87 -3.82 -8.85 4.09
CA HIS A 87 -2.37 -8.77 3.85
C HIS A 87 -1.89 -9.87 2.89
N VAL A 88 -0.80 -9.58 2.18
CA VAL A 88 0.02 -10.61 1.54
C VAL A 88 0.97 -11.18 2.61
N HIS A 89 0.93 -12.49 2.81
CA HIS A 89 1.75 -13.21 3.78
C HIS A 89 2.97 -13.88 3.13
N ALA A 90 4.02 -14.06 3.93
CA ALA A 90 5.35 -14.46 3.49
C ALA A 90 5.45 -15.89 2.90
N LYS A 91 4.50 -16.78 3.21
CA LYS A 91 4.51 -18.17 2.75
C LYS A 91 3.18 -18.55 2.08
N PRO A 92 3.18 -19.53 1.17
CA PRO A 92 1.93 -20.07 0.67
C PRO A 92 1.18 -20.81 1.80
N VAL A 93 -0.14 -20.90 1.66
CA VAL A 93 -0.97 -21.84 2.39
C VAL A 93 -0.53 -23.25 2.05
N ASN A 94 -0.25 -24.04 3.07
CA ASN A 94 0.16 -25.44 2.94
C ASN A 94 -0.98 -26.36 2.49
N ALA A 95 -0.67 -27.64 2.26
CA ALA A 95 -1.62 -28.64 1.80
C ALA A 95 -2.82 -28.88 2.73
N SER A 96 -2.72 -28.52 4.03
CA SER A 96 -3.86 -28.65 4.96
C SER A 96 -4.85 -27.48 4.87
N GLY A 97 -4.57 -26.46 4.06
CA GLY A 97 -5.43 -25.28 3.94
C GLY A 97 -5.37 -24.36 5.17
N ASN A 98 -4.46 -24.56 6.11
CA ASN A 98 -4.41 -23.79 7.35
C ASN A 98 -3.77 -22.40 7.11
N CYS A 99 -4.53 -21.33 7.30
CA CYS A 99 -4.04 -19.96 7.12
C CYS A 99 -2.90 -19.58 8.06
N LEU A 100 -2.68 -20.26 9.19
CA LEU A 100 -1.50 -20.04 10.05
C LEU A 100 -0.18 -20.43 9.36
N SER A 101 -0.22 -21.36 8.40
CA SER A 101 0.98 -21.82 7.68
C SER A 101 1.63 -20.73 6.83
N THR A 102 0.89 -19.66 6.51
CA THR A 102 1.37 -18.55 5.67
C THR A 102 2.39 -17.66 6.39
N GLY A 103 2.59 -17.84 7.71
CA GLY A 103 3.59 -17.12 8.48
C GLY A 103 3.24 -15.63 8.68
N PRO A 104 4.23 -14.74 8.89
CA PRO A 104 4.00 -13.31 9.06
C PRO A 104 3.61 -12.63 7.73
N HIS A 105 3.35 -11.33 7.77
CA HIS A 105 3.19 -10.52 6.56
C HIS A 105 4.46 -10.57 5.71
N LEU A 106 4.32 -10.37 4.39
CA LEU A 106 5.45 -10.23 3.50
C LEU A 106 6.20 -8.94 3.81
N SER A 107 7.38 -9.06 4.44
CA SER A 107 8.20 -7.94 4.88
C SER A 107 9.68 -8.24 4.65
N PRO A 108 10.21 -8.00 3.44
CA PRO A 108 11.65 -8.19 3.14
C PRO A 108 12.57 -7.39 4.05
N THR A 109 12.11 -6.21 4.49
CA THR A 109 12.83 -5.32 5.41
C THR A 109 12.73 -5.75 6.87
N GLN A 110 12.01 -6.84 7.15
CA GLN A 110 11.72 -7.36 8.49
C GLN A 110 11.07 -6.32 9.41
N ARG A 111 10.41 -5.31 8.82
CA ARG A 111 9.62 -4.33 9.55
C ARG A 111 8.54 -5.06 10.36
N ALA A 112 8.47 -4.74 11.65
CA ALA A 112 7.44 -5.25 12.56
C ALA A 112 6.04 -4.67 12.27
N ASP A 113 5.01 -5.25 12.86
CA ASP A 113 3.62 -4.78 12.76
C ASP A 113 3.41 -3.48 13.56
N SER A 114 4.19 -3.28 14.62
CA SER A 114 4.15 -2.10 15.49
C SER A 114 5.43 -1.25 15.34
N PRO A 115 5.32 0.07 15.20
CA PRO A 115 4.06 0.83 15.07
C PRO A 115 3.32 0.51 13.74
N PRO A 116 2.00 0.80 13.66
CA PRO A 116 1.22 0.62 12.43
C PRO A 116 1.84 1.33 11.22
N CYS A 117 1.49 0.91 10.01
CA CYS A 117 1.92 1.57 8.78
C CYS A 117 1.58 3.06 8.78
N ASP A 118 2.58 3.90 8.46
CA ASP A 118 2.35 5.32 8.21
C ASP A 118 1.89 5.49 6.75
N ARG A 119 0.61 5.80 6.57
CA ARG A 119 0.01 6.00 5.23
C ARG A 119 0.61 7.19 4.48
N THR A 120 1.31 8.09 5.16
CA THR A 120 1.99 9.23 4.52
C THR A 120 3.40 8.86 4.04
N ASP A 121 3.95 7.74 4.51
CA ASP A 121 5.22 7.16 4.06
C ASP A 121 5.06 5.65 3.82
N LEU A 122 4.47 5.29 2.67
CA LEU A 122 4.23 3.90 2.30
C LEU A 122 5.53 3.06 2.20
N GLY A 123 6.67 3.72 1.97
CA GLY A 123 7.98 3.06 1.90
C GLY A 123 8.41 2.52 3.25
N SER A 124 7.96 3.14 4.34
CA SER A 124 8.21 2.68 5.71
C SER A 124 7.38 1.46 6.12
N CYS A 125 6.37 1.05 5.34
CA CYS A 125 5.41 -0.02 5.67
C CYS A 125 5.93 -1.41 5.30
N GLN A 126 5.29 -2.50 5.74
CA GLN A 126 5.63 -3.84 5.22
C GLN A 126 5.12 -3.94 3.78
N SER A 127 5.84 -4.62 2.89
CA SER A 127 5.41 -4.72 1.49
C SER A 127 4.03 -5.37 1.35
N GLY A 128 3.73 -6.37 2.17
CA GLY A 128 2.44 -7.08 2.19
C GLY A 128 1.33 -6.43 3.01
N ASP A 129 1.58 -5.31 3.71
CA ASP A 129 0.58 -4.65 4.57
C ASP A 129 -0.39 -3.77 3.75
N LEU A 130 -1.33 -4.42 3.06
CA LEU A 130 -2.32 -3.74 2.21
C LEU A 130 -3.30 -2.91 3.04
N SER A 131 -3.79 -3.45 4.15
CA SER A 131 -4.63 -2.74 5.12
C SER A 131 -3.99 -1.49 5.69
N GLY A 132 -2.74 -1.60 6.13
CA GLY A 132 -1.97 -0.47 6.64
C GLY A 132 -1.83 0.62 5.59
N LYS A 133 -1.52 0.28 4.34
CA LYS A 133 -1.32 1.24 3.24
C LYS A 133 -2.61 1.84 2.69
N TYR A 134 -3.65 1.03 2.51
CA TYR A 134 -4.83 1.39 1.69
C TYR A 134 -6.17 1.33 2.43
N GLY A 135 -6.19 0.87 3.67
CA GLY A 135 -7.42 0.73 4.46
C GLY A 135 -7.83 -0.72 4.68
N ASP A 136 -8.40 -0.96 5.86
CA ASP A 136 -9.11 -2.21 6.15
C ASP A 136 -10.39 -2.31 5.32
N ILE A 137 -10.88 -3.54 5.17
CA ILE A 137 -12.15 -3.77 4.51
C ILE A 137 -13.27 -3.40 5.48
N GLY A 138 -14.10 -2.45 5.11
CA GLY A 138 -15.26 -2.01 5.89
C GLY A 138 -16.41 -1.54 5.01
N GLY A 139 -17.54 -1.21 5.65
CA GLY A 139 -18.80 -0.89 4.97
C GLY A 139 -19.48 -2.12 4.35
N VAL A 140 -19.27 -3.30 4.94
CA VAL A 140 -19.67 -4.61 4.41
C VAL A 140 -20.82 -5.22 5.21
N ILE A 141 -21.96 -4.53 5.21
CA ILE A 141 -23.16 -4.94 5.93
C ILE A 141 -23.77 -6.20 5.29
N ASN A 142 -24.16 -7.18 6.12
CA ASN A 142 -24.78 -8.43 5.69
C ASN A 142 -23.95 -9.24 4.67
N GLY A 143 -22.62 -9.15 4.74
CA GLY A 143 -21.72 -9.89 3.86
C GLY A 143 -21.75 -9.41 2.41
N SER A 144 -22.09 -8.14 2.17
CA SER A 144 -22.10 -7.52 0.85
C SER A 144 -20.75 -7.65 0.13
N LEU A 145 -20.79 -7.54 -1.20
CA LEU A 145 -19.60 -7.49 -2.03
C LEU A 145 -18.84 -6.19 -1.75
N TRP A 146 -17.56 -6.33 -1.41
CA TRP A 146 -16.58 -5.26 -1.37
C TRP A 146 -15.61 -5.43 -2.52
N THR A 147 -15.27 -4.32 -3.17
CA THR A 147 -14.24 -4.30 -4.21
C THR A 147 -13.32 -3.12 -4.02
N SER A 148 -12.04 -3.30 -4.34
CA SER A 148 -11.07 -2.21 -4.39
C SER A 148 -10.09 -2.39 -5.54
N LYS A 149 -9.61 -1.26 -6.07
CA LYS A 149 -8.60 -1.21 -7.13
C LYS A 149 -7.61 -0.09 -6.86
N PHE A 150 -6.33 -0.41 -6.86
CA PHE A 150 -5.27 0.57 -6.60
C PHE A 150 -3.92 0.10 -7.17
N TYR A 151 -2.93 1.00 -7.13
CA TYR A 151 -1.55 0.73 -7.49
C TYR A 151 -0.69 0.57 -6.24
N ASP A 152 0.18 -0.44 -6.24
CA ASP A 152 1.15 -0.72 -5.19
C ASP A 152 2.58 -0.70 -5.75
N PRO A 153 3.45 0.21 -5.31
CA PRO A 153 4.80 0.31 -5.85
C PRO A 153 5.80 -0.69 -5.23
N TYR A 154 5.41 -1.54 -4.27
CA TYR A 154 6.34 -2.36 -3.48
C TYR A 154 6.14 -3.86 -3.67
N LEU A 155 4.93 -4.33 -3.94
CA LEU A 155 4.68 -5.72 -4.33
C LEU A 155 5.16 -5.97 -5.76
N SER A 156 5.51 -7.22 -6.05
CA SER A 156 6.18 -7.57 -7.31
C SER A 156 5.66 -8.86 -7.92
N THR A 157 5.58 -8.90 -9.24
CA THR A 157 5.39 -10.11 -10.06
C THR A 157 6.72 -10.65 -10.62
N ASN A 158 7.85 -9.97 -10.40
CA ASN A 158 9.19 -10.44 -10.74
C ASN A 158 9.63 -11.57 -9.79
N PRO A 159 9.89 -12.79 -10.27
CA PRO A 159 10.32 -13.92 -9.43
C PRO A 159 11.64 -13.70 -8.68
N ASN A 160 12.47 -12.76 -9.12
CA ASN A 160 13.75 -12.42 -8.47
C ASN A 160 13.59 -11.35 -7.37
N SER A 161 12.41 -10.73 -7.26
CA SER A 161 12.14 -9.74 -6.23
C SER A 161 11.92 -10.40 -4.87
N THR A 162 12.43 -9.80 -3.80
CA THR A 162 12.11 -10.22 -2.44
C THR A 162 10.63 -10.01 -2.09
N SER A 163 9.96 -9.09 -2.79
CA SER A 163 8.53 -8.79 -2.68
C SER A 163 7.67 -9.57 -3.69
N PHE A 164 8.23 -10.61 -4.31
CA PHE A 164 7.51 -11.45 -5.27
C PHE A 164 6.27 -12.10 -4.63
N VAL A 165 5.11 -11.96 -5.29
CA VAL A 165 3.83 -12.47 -4.79
C VAL A 165 3.51 -13.89 -5.24
N GLY A 166 4.11 -14.38 -6.33
CA GLY A 166 3.68 -15.63 -6.97
C GLY A 166 3.92 -16.91 -6.17
N ASN A 167 4.67 -16.84 -5.08
CA ASN A 167 4.88 -17.92 -4.09
C ASN A 167 4.43 -17.48 -2.68
N ARG A 168 3.39 -16.65 -2.62
CA ARG A 168 2.81 -16.08 -1.39
C ARG A 168 1.32 -16.37 -1.34
N SER A 169 0.69 -15.89 -0.28
CA SER A 169 -0.76 -15.99 -0.09
C SER A 169 -1.37 -14.67 0.32
N ILE A 170 -2.64 -14.47 0.02
CA ILE A 170 -3.46 -13.44 0.65
C ILE A 170 -4.17 -14.02 1.89
N VAL A 171 -4.31 -13.23 2.94
CA VAL A 171 -5.09 -13.57 4.15
C VAL A 171 -6.00 -12.40 4.50
N VAL A 172 -7.23 -12.70 4.91
CA VAL A 172 -8.18 -11.75 5.49
C VAL A 172 -8.39 -12.10 6.96
N HIS A 173 -8.42 -11.08 7.82
CA HIS A 173 -8.42 -11.19 9.27
C HIS A 173 -9.67 -10.57 9.89
N LEU A 174 -10.02 -11.01 11.09
CA LEU A 174 -10.85 -10.22 12.03
C LEU A 174 -10.01 -9.07 12.59
N TYR A 175 -10.66 -8.05 13.16
CA TYR A 175 -9.95 -6.90 13.78
C TYR A 175 -8.95 -7.30 14.88
N ASN A 176 -9.17 -8.46 15.52
CA ASN A 176 -8.30 -8.99 16.57
C ASN A 176 -7.09 -9.80 16.05
N GLY A 177 -6.88 -9.85 14.72
CA GLY A 177 -5.77 -10.53 14.06
C GLY A 177 -6.04 -12.00 13.68
N THR A 178 -7.17 -12.58 14.09
CA THR A 178 -7.57 -13.95 13.71
C THR A 178 -7.70 -14.07 12.21
N ARG A 179 -7.08 -15.10 11.61
CA ARG A 179 -7.14 -15.36 10.16
C ARG A 179 -8.45 -16.07 9.81
N ILE A 180 -9.30 -15.43 9.01
CA ILE A 180 -10.61 -15.95 8.64
C ILE A 180 -10.51 -16.92 7.47
N ASN A 181 -9.85 -16.46 6.41
CA ASN A 181 -9.67 -17.22 5.19
C ASN A 181 -8.42 -16.73 4.45
N CYS A 182 -7.90 -17.54 3.54
CA CYS A 182 -6.67 -17.30 2.83
C CYS A 182 -6.66 -18.01 1.47
N GLY A 183 -5.72 -17.63 0.59
CA GLY A 183 -5.56 -18.21 -0.74
C GLY A 183 -4.15 -18.02 -1.28
N ASN A 184 -3.66 -19.00 -2.05
CA ASN A 184 -2.37 -18.91 -2.72
C ASN A 184 -2.47 -18.11 -4.01
N PHE A 185 -1.48 -17.25 -4.26
CA PHE A 185 -1.31 -16.65 -5.57
C PHE A 185 -0.81 -17.72 -6.56
N THR A 186 -1.43 -17.75 -7.72
CA THR A 186 -1.05 -18.62 -8.85
C THR A 186 -1.00 -17.78 -10.12
N LEU A 187 -0.09 -18.14 -11.03
CA LEU A 187 0.02 -17.46 -12.31
C LEU A 187 -1.31 -17.61 -13.07
N ASP A 188 -1.90 -16.50 -13.47
CA ASP A 188 -3.09 -16.47 -14.31
C ASP A 188 -2.69 -16.24 -15.77
N PRO A 189 -2.69 -17.27 -16.62
CA PRO A 189 -2.26 -17.15 -18.02
C PRO A 189 -3.21 -16.29 -18.87
N ASN A 190 -4.42 -16.01 -18.38
CA ASN A 190 -5.41 -15.16 -19.04
C ASN A 190 -5.62 -13.83 -18.29
N GLY A 191 -4.90 -13.62 -17.20
CA GLY A 191 -5.00 -12.42 -16.39
C GLY A 191 -4.35 -11.25 -17.11
N THR A 192 -5.12 -10.55 -17.93
CA THR A 192 -4.77 -9.21 -18.38
C THR A 192 -5.77 -8.26 -17.74
N MET A 193 -5.33 -7.39 -16.84
CA MET A 193 -6.16 -6.22 -16.57
C MET A 193 -6.13 -5.34 -17.81
N ALA A 194 -7.25 -5.28 -18.54
CA ALA A 194 -7.53 -4.08 -19.32
C ALA A 194 -7.53 -2.91 -18.32
N LEU A 195 -6.62 -1.96 -18.49
CA LEU A 195 -6.68 -0.70 -17.76
C LEU A 195 -8.06 -0.11 -18.03
N PRO A 196 -8.96 0.05 -17.03
CA PRO A 196 -10.24 0.66 -17.26
C PRO A 196 -9.99 2.10 -17.74
N PRO A 197 -10.77 2.60 -18.70
CA PRO A 197 -10.69 4.01 -19.07
C PRO A 197 -10.89 4.87 -17.82
N GLY A 198 -9.90 5.69 -17.49
CA GLY A 198 -9.95 6.57 -16.31
C GLY A 198 -9.25 6.06 -15.05
N PHE A 199 -8.38 5.04 -15.12
CA PHE A 199 -7.46 4.76 -14.01
C PHE A 199 -6.49 5.93 -13.81
N THR A 200 -6.79 6.81 -12.85
CA THR A 200 -5.84 7.80 -12.35
C THR A 200 -4.94 7.13 -11.34
N LEU A 201 -3.62 7.10 -11.59
CA LEU A 201 -2.62 6.76 -10.58
C LEU A 201 -2.79 7.71 -9.40
N GLN A 202 -3.46 7.24 -8.34
CA GLN A 202 -3.51 7.99 -7.09
C GLN A 202 -2.24 7.67 -6.30
N LEU A 203 -1.13 8.24 -6.77
CA LEU A 203 0.13 8.28 -6.02
C LEU A 203 -0.04 9.30 -4.87
N PRO A 204 0.13 8.91 -3.60
CA PRO A 204 0.22 9.88 -2.53
C PRO A 204 1.54 10.65 -2.71
N GLY A 205 1.46 11.95 -3.02
CA GLY A 205 2.61 12.87 -2.96
C GLY A 205 3.09 13.51 -4.27
N GLY A 206 2.47 13.26 -5.42
CA GLY A 206 2.82 13.93 -6.68
C GLY A 206 2.21 15.33 -6.78
N ARG A 207 3.01 16.40 -6.68
CA ARG A 207 2.59 17.76 -7.08
C ARG A 207 2.12 17.72 -8.54
N SER A 208 0.86 18.07 -8.78
CA SER A 208 0.33 18.40 -10.11
C SER A 208 1.22 19.48 -10.76
N SER A 209 2.02 19.09 -11.73
CA SER A 209 2.49 20.00 -12.76
C SER A 209 1.64 19.73 -14.00
N SER A 210 0.68 20.63 -14.23
CA SER A 210 -0.10 20.67 -15.46
C SER A 210 0.85 20.93 -16.63
N GLY A 211 1.12 19.87 -17.39
CA GLY A 211 1.81 19.96 -18.68
C GLY A 211 0.93 20.69 -19.69
N ALA A 212 1.16 22.00 -19.87
CA ALA A 212 0.68 22.72 -21.03
C ALA A 212 1.50 22.28 -22.25
N SER A 213 0.84 21.55 -23.15
CA SER A 213 1.40 21.14 -24.44
C SER A 213 1.74 22.36 -25.28
N ARG A 214 2.98 22.37 -25.79
CA ARG A 214 3.46 23.34 -26.77
C ARG A 214 2.77 23.07 -28.11
N VAL A 215 2.03 24.04 -28.62
CA VAL A 215 1.70 24.13 -30.05
C VAL A 215 2.28 25.44 -30.55
N GLY A 216 3.21 25.32 -31.51
CA GLY A 216 3.85 26.46 -32.14
C GLY A 216 2.91 27.19 -33.10
N ALA A 217 3.03 28.52 -33.13
CA ALA A 217 2.61 29.34 -34.25
C ALA A 217 3.59 30.53 -34.40
N VAL A 218 4.41 30.40 -35.44
CA VAL A 218 4.92 31.39 -36.41
C VAL A 218 5.10 32.86 -35.99
N ALA A 219 6.30 33.34 -36.31
CA ALA A 219 6.84 34.69 -36.19
C ALA A 219 6.03 35.82 -36.85
N LEU A 220 6.17 37.02 -36.27
CA LEU A 220 6.30 38.30 -36.98
C LEU A 220 6.94 39.30 -36.02
N GLY A 221 8.10 39.82 -36.42
CA GLY A 221 8.94 40.66 -35.57
C GLY A 221 8.59 42.13 -35.63
N VAL A 222 9.05 42.89 -34.64
CA VAL A 222 9.50 44.27 -34.83
C VAL A 222 10.66 44.52 -33.85
N ILE A 223 11.76 45.00 -34.42
CA ILE A 223 13.01 45.42 -33.79
C ILE A 223 12.87 46.89 -33.36
N LEU A 224 13.72 47.35 -32.42
CA LEU A 224 14.06 48.74 -32.00
C LEU A 224 13.55 49.08 -30.59
N ALA A 225 14.32 49.69 -29.68
CA ALA A 225 15.73 50.04 -29.65
C ALA A 225 16.11 50.34 -28.19
N SER A 226 17.33 49.92 -27.87
CA SER A 226 18.28 50.32 -26.85
C SER A 226 18.18 51.73 -26.21
N ILE A 227 18.38 51.74 -24.86
CA ILE A 227 19.47 52.43 -24.12
C ILE A 227 19.27 53.90 -23.63
N ILE A 228 19.60 54.09 -22.33
CA ILE A 228 20.26 55.25 -21.64
C ILE A 228 19.44 56.30 -20.83
N ALA A 229 19.84 56.36 -19.55
CA ALA A 229 20.13 57.50 -18.64
C ALA A 229 19.03 58.36 -17.97
N LEU A 230 19.07 58.27 -16.63
CA LEU A 230 19.54 59.30 -15.66
C LEU A 230 18.77 60.63 -15.51
N LEU A 231 18.43 60.91 -14.24
CA LEU A 231 18.09 62.20 -13.59
C LEU A 231 16.74 62.83 -13.93
N LEU A 232 15.82 62.78 -12.95
CA LEU A 232 15.38 63.93 -12.14
C LEU A 232 14.88 63.41 -10.78
#